data_AF-A0A120A3Q2-F1
#
_entry.id   AF-A0A120A3Q2-F1
#
_cell.length_a   1.000
_cell.length_b   1.000
_cell.length_c   1.000
_cell.angle_alpha   90.00
_cell.angle_beta   90.00
_cell.angle_gamma   90.00
#
_symmetry.space_group_name_H-M   'P 1'
#
loop_
_entity.id
_entity.type
_entity.pdbx_description
1 polymer ?
#
loop_
_entity_poly.entity_id
_entity_poly.type
_entity_poly.pdbx_seq_one_letter_code
_entity_poly.pdbx_strand_id
1 'polypeptide(L)'
;MFNGALWFIPCLFSIELLYYFIAKIKNNTKIFITIILIYIIGFLLRKYTYIAPFGIGAAMIGMIFYGIGHITKNKIKTSYNSKIPIAISIFICGMLQIVLYPFTGADLATLYLKNAYLYVPIALIGIFLYWQLSILIKKNRVIEFLGVNSLVIFAFQEPVYRAIIFIVSKLTHIEIESIRLSFLLCIVTSILTIITILPAIHIWNKKIMPIIKKI
;
A
#
# COMPACT_ATOMS: atom_id res chain seq x y z
N MET A 1 -4.43 -4.36 19.76
CA MET A 1 -3.57 -3.53 18.89
C MET A 1 -4.40 -2.38 18.34
N PHE A 2 -3.95 -1.15 18.59
CA PHE A 2 -4.56 0.09 18.11
C PHE A 2 -4.22 0.24 16.63
N ASN A 3 -5.24 0.29 15.76
CA ASN A 3 -5.18 0.34 14.29
C ASN A 3 -3.98 -0.37 13.64
N GLY A 4 -4.18 -1.65 13.30
CA GLY A 4 -3.23 -2.40 12.48
C GLY A 4 -2.86 -1.60 11.23
N ALA A 5 -3.82 -0.98 10.54
CA ALA A 5 -3.55 -0.25 9.29
C ALA A 5 -2.52 0.90 9.40
N LEU A 6 -2.27 1.48 10.59
CA LEU A 6 -1.37 2.62 10.75
C LEU A 6 0.13 2.24 10.72
N TRP A 7 0.49 0.95 10.81
CA TRP A 7 1.90 0.51 10.81
C TRP A 7 2.68 1.00 9.59
N PHE A 8 1.98 1.23 8.47
CA PHE A 8 2.56 1.69 7.21
C PHE A 8 3.11 3.13 7.28
N ILE A 9 2.50 4.03 8.06
CA ILE A 9 2.91 5.46 8.10
C ILE A 9 4.30 5.63 8.75
N PRO A 10 4.58 5.08 9.95
CA PRO A 10 5.93 5.10 10.51
C PRO A 10 6.94 4.40 9.62
N CYS A 11 6.55 3.31 8.97
CA CYS A 11 7.40 2.60 8.00
C CYS A 11 7.81 3.53 6.84
N LEU A 12 6.86 4.26 6.23
CA LEU A 12 7.15 5.24 5.18
C LEU A 12 8.10 6.34 5.67
N PHE A 13 7.87 6.87 6.87
CA PHE A 13 8.76 7.86 7.46
C PHE A 13 10.20 7.33 7.60
N SER A 14 10.34 6.09 8.11
CA SER A 14 11.65 5.42 8.21
C SER A 14 12.29 5.17 6.85
N ILE A 15 11.51 4.78 5.84
CA ILE A 15 11.98 4.62 4.46
C ILE A 15 12.54 5.94 3.92
N GLU A 16 11.82 7.04 4.05
CA GLU A 16 12.24 8.37 3.59
C GLU A 16 13.53 8.82 4.29
N LEU A 17 13.62 8.61 5.61
CA LEU A 17 14.81 8.95 6.39
C LEU A 17 16.03 8.14 5.95
N LEU A 18 15.87 6.83 5.76
CA LEU A 18 16.95 5.97 5.25
C LEU A 18 17.35 6.38 3.84
N TYR A 19 16.37 6.62 2.97
CA TYR A 19 16.61 6.97 1.58
C TYR A 19 17.26 8.34 1.42
N TYR A 20 16.99 9.30 2.30
CA TYR A 20 17.64 10.61 2.29
C TYR A 20 19.17 10.51 2.27
N PHE A 21 19.75 9.58 3.03
CA PHE A 21 21.20 9.35 3.01
C PHE A 21 21.67 8.68 1.71
N ILE A 22 20.89 7.72 1.20
CA ILE A 22 21.19 7.01 -0.05
C ILE A 22 21.12 7.95 -1.25
N ALA A 23 20.17 8.88 -1.27
CA ALA A 23 19.94 9.83 -2.34
C ALA A 23 21.13 10.81 -2.56
N LYS A 24 22.03 10.95 -1.58
CA LYS A 24 23.26 11.74 -1.71
C LYS A 24 24.31 11.07 -2.63
N ILE A 25 24.15 9.78 -2.92
CA ILE A 25 25.03 9.03 -3.81
C ILE A 25 24.73 9.42 -5.27
N LYS A 26 25.73 9.87 -6.03
CA LYS A 26 25.53 10.32 -7.42
C LYS A 26 25.34 9.19 -8.44
N ASN A 27 25.84 7.98 -8.14
CA ASN A 27 25.85 6.85 -9.09
C ASN A 27 24.70 5.87 -8.80
N ASN A 28 23.81 5.69 -9.79
CA ASN A 28 22.66 4.78 -9.72
C ASN A 28 23.04 3.32 -9.40
N THR A 29 24.18 2.84 -9.89
CA THR A 29 24.66 1.48 -9.60
C THR A 29 25.03 1.35 -8.12
N LYS A 30 25.68 2.37 -7.55
CA LYS A 30 26.02 2.39 -6.12
C LYS A 30 24.75 2.49 -5.26
N ILE A 31 23.79 3.32 -5.64
CA ILE A 31 22.46 3.39 -4.99
C ILE A 31 21.81 2.00 -4.97
N PHE A 32 21.78 1.32 -6.12
CA PHE A 32 21.17 -0.01 -6.24
C PHE A 32 21.86 -1.06 -5.36
N ILE A 33 23.19 -1.08 -5.35
CA ILE A 33 23.98 -1.97 -4.47
C ILE A 33 23.66 -1.68 -3.00
N THR A 34 23.63 -0.42 -2.58
CA THR A 34 23.29 -0.04 -1.19
C THR A 34 21.88 -0.48 -0.81
N ILE A 35 20.90 -0.32 -1.70
CA ILE A 35 19.53 -0.78 -1.48
C ILE A 35 19.47 -2.30 -1.30
N ILE A 36 20.18 -3.07 -2.13
CA ILE A 36 20.25 -4.53 -2.00
C ILE A 36 20.88 -4.93 -0.66
N LEU A 37 21.96 -4.27 -0.25
CA LEU A 37 22.60 -4.54 1.04
C LEU A 37 21.65 -4.27 2.21
N ILE A 38 20.92 -3.14 2.20
CA ILE A 38 19.93 -2.81 3.24
C ILE A 38 18.79 -3.84 3.25
N TYR A 39 18.31 -4.27 2.08
CA TYR A 39 17.29 -5.31 1.97
C TYR A 39 17.78 -6.63 2.58
N ILE A 40 19.01 -7.08 2.25
CA ILE A 40 19.59 -8.31 2.80
C ILE A 40 19.72 -8.21 4.32
N ILE A 41 20.21 -7.09 4.84
CA ILE A 41 20.33 -6.87 6.29
C ILE A 41 18.95 -6.91 6.95
N GLY A 42 17.97 -6.19 6.38
CA GLY A 42 16.59 -6.18 6.90
C GLY A 42 15.96 -7.57 6.89
N PHE A 43 16.22 -8.34 5.85
CA PHE A 43 15.76 -9.72 5.71
C PHE A 43 16.39 -10.66 6.76
N LEU A 44 17.71 -10.61 6.92
CA LEU A 44 18.44 -11.43 7.91
C LEU A 44 18.03 -11.08 9.34
N LEU A 45 17.79 -9.80 9.62
CA LEU A 45 17.43 -9.31 10.94
C LEU A 45 15.92 -9.34 11.23
N ARG A 46 15.07 -9.86 10.32
CA ARG A 46 13.60 -9.78 10.46
C ARG A 46 13.05 -10.28 11.79
N LYS A 47 13.68 -11.32 12.37
CA LYS A 47 13.28 -11.89 13.67
C LYS A 47 13.49 -10.91 14.84
N TYR A 48 14.48 -10.03 14.71
CA TYR A 48 14.85 -9.05 15.73
C TYR A 48 14.24 -7.67 15.47
N THR A 49 14.02 -7.32 14.20
CA THR A 49 13.57 -5.97 13.79
C THR A 49 12.06 -5.82 13.69
N TYR A 50 11.28 -6.87 13.93
CA TYR A 50 9.81 -6.78 13.93
C TYR A 50 9.28 -5.81 15.01
N ILE A 51 9.93 -5.77 16.18
CA ILE A 51 9.54 -4.91 17.31
C ILE A 51 10.23 -3.53 17.22
N ALA A 52 11.08 -3.32 16.22
CA ALA A 52 11.87 -2.10 16.12
C ALA A 52 10.96 -0.88 15.91
N PRO A 53 11.30 0.27 16.53
CA PRO A 53 10.46 1.45 16.49
C PRO A 53 10.32 1.98 15.06
N PHE A 54 9.21 2.67 14.82
CA PHE A 54 8.90 3.29 13.53
C PHE A 54 8.91 2.33 12.32
N GLY A 55 8.72 1.03 12.54
CA GLY A 55 8.62 0.06 11.45
C GLY A 55 9.91 -0.08 10.63
N ILE A 56 11.08 0.22 11.21
CA ILE A 56 12.34 0.24 10.47
C ILE A 56 12.69 -1.11 9.83
N GLY A 57 12.32 -2.23 10.45
CA GLY A 57 12.50 -3.56 9.85
C GLY A 57 11.72 -3.70 8.53
N ALA A 58 10.47 -3.23 8.52
CA ALA A 58 9.65 -3.21 7.31
C ALA A 58 10.19 -2.21 6.28
N ALA A 59 10.73 -1.08 6.75
CA ALA A 59 11.34 -0.07 5.90
C ALA A 59 12.55 -0.63 5.14
N MET A 60 13.42 -1.40 5.81
CA MET A 60 14.59 -2.02 5.18
C MET A 60 14.19 -3.02 4.08
N ILE A 61 13.16 -3.84 4.32
CA ILE A 61 12.63 -4.77 3.32
C ILE A 61 11.93 -4.01 2.18
N GLY A 62 11.15 -2.98 2.50
CA GLY A 62 10.46 -2.14 1.52
C GLY A 62 11.38 -1.26 0.68
N MET A 63 12.63 -1.06 1.12
CA MET A 63 13.58 -0.15 0.49
C MET A 63 13.87 -0.49 -0.97
N ILE A 64 13.82 -1.78 -1.31
CA ILE A 64 14.00 -2.24 -2.68
C ILE A 64 12.97 -1.65 -3.64
N PHE A 65 11.69 -1.59 -3.24
CA PHE A 65 10.61 -1.07 -4.07
C PHE A 65 10.69 0.45 -4.20
N TYR A 66 10.94 1.13 -3.08
CA TYR A 66 11.09 2.59 -3.07
C TYR A 66 12.27 3.04 -3.94
N GLY A 67 13.42 2.36 -3.82
CA GLY A 67 14.60 2.68 -4.60
C GLY A 67 14.44 2.41 -6.10
N ILE A 68 13.80 1.29 -6.47
CA ILE A 68 13.45 1.01 -7.88
C ILE A 68 12.54 2.12 -8.42
N GLY A 69 11.51 2.52 -7.66
CA GLY A 69 10.61 3.63 -8.01
C GLY A 69 11.39 4.92 -8.26
N HIS A 70 12.31 5.28 -7.36
CA HIS A 70 13.12 6.50 -7.52
C HIS A 70 14.01 6.48 -8.79
N ILE A 71 14.65 5.35 -9.10
CA ILE A 71 15.54 5.22 -10.28
C ILE A 71 14.72 5.24 -11.59
N THR A 72 13.50 4.70 -11.56
CA THR A 72 12.66 4.54 -12.74
C THR A 72 11.73 5.71 -13.01
N LYS A 73 11.42 6.56 -12.00
CA LYS A 73 10.45 7.66 -12.10
C LYS A 73 10.62 8.56 -13.33
N ASN A 74 11.86 8.85 -13.73
CA ASN A 74 12.17 9.73 -14.87
C ASN A 74 12.30 8.98 -16.21
N LYS A 75 12.41 7.65 -16.18
CA LYS A 75 12.59 6.80 -17.37
C LYS A 75 11.27 6.24 -17.89
N ILE A 76 10.25 6.22 -17.02
CA ILE A 76 8.95 5.68 -17.33
C ILE A 76 8.19 6.65 -18.24
N LYS A 77 7.82 6.17 -19.44
CA LYS A 77 6.89 6.89 -20.33
C LYS A 77 5.45 6.57 -19.92
N THR A 78 4.65 7.61 -19.76
CA THR A 78 3.22 7.50 -19.41
C THR A 78 2.30 7.55 -20.64
N SER A 79 2.87 7.80 -21.83
CA SER A 79 2.14 7.85 -23.10
C SER A 79 2.58 6.70 -24.01
N TYR A 80 1.59 5.99 -24.56
CA TYR A 80 1.76 4.87 -25.46
C TYR A 80 0.93 5.08 -26.71
N ASN A 81 1.51 4.78 -27.88
CA ASN A 81 0.86 4.95 -29.17
C ASN A 81 -0.36 4.03 -29.36
N SER A 82 -0.39 2.87 -28.69
CA SER A 82 -1.52 1.93 -28.73
C SER A 82 -1.79 1.33 -27.36
N LYS A 83 -3.08 1.12 -27.05
CA LYS A 83 -3.54 0.53 -25.78
C LYS A 83 -3.57 -0.99 -25.77
N ILE A 84 -3.57 -1.62 -26.96
CA ILE A 84 -3.61 -3.08 -27.12
C ILE A 84 -2.42 -3.76 -26.42
N PRO A 85 -1.14 -3.36 -26.63
CA PRO A 85 -0.02 -4.02 -25.95
C PRO A 85 -0.07 -3.86 -24.43
N ILE A 86 -0.60 -2.74 -23.93
CA ILE A 86 -0.79 -2.53 -22.49
C ILE A 86 -1.85 -3.51 -21.95
N ALA A 87 -2.99 -3.65 -22.64
CA ALA A 87 -4.05 -4.56 -22.23
C ALA A 87 -3.57 -6.03 -22.20
N ILE A 88 -2.82 -6.46 -23.22
CA ILE A 88 -2.19 -7.79 -23.26
C ILE A 88 -1.22 -7.97 -22.09
N SER A 89 -0.37 -6.97 -21.82
CA SER A 89 0.56 -7.02 -20.69
C SER A 89 -0.16 -7.12 -19.34
N ILE A 90 -1.25 -6.36 -19.14
CA ILE A 90 -2.07 -6.44 -17.92
C ILE A 90 -2.65 -7.85 -17.77
N PHE A 91 -3.18 -8.42 -18.85
CA PHE A 91 -3.71 -9.79 -18.84
C PHE A 91 -2.63 -10.80 -18.45
N ILE A 92 -1.44 -10.73 -19.06
CA ILE A 92 -0.31 -11.62 -18.74
C ILE A 92 0.11 -11.45 -17.28
N CYS A 93 0.32 -10.23 -16.80
CA CYS A 93 0.68 -9.99 -15.41
C CYS A 93 -0.40 -10.47 -14.44
N GLY A 94 -1.67 -10.32 -14.80
CA GLY A 94 -2.81 -10.82 -14.01
C GLY A 94 -2.82 -12.35 -13.93
N MET A 95 -2.63 -13.03 -15.05
CA MET A 95 -2.50 -14.48 -15.08
C MET A 95 -1.31 -14.96 -14.26
N LEU A 96 -0.15 -14.28 -14.35
CA LEU A 96 1.02 -14.58 -13.53
C LEU A 96 0.74 -14.43 -12.03
N GLN A 97 -0.01 -13.38 -11.61
CA GLN A 97 -0.40 -13.22 -10.21
C GLN A 97 -1.30 -14.37 -9.72
N ILE A 98 -2.22 -14.84 -10.56
CA ILE A 98 -3.10 -15.99 -10.24
C ILE A 98 -2.27 -17.27 -10.11
N VAL A 99 -1.37 -17.55 -11.07
CA VAL A 99 -0.51 -18.74 -11.03
C VAL A 99 0.43 -18.72 -9.83
N LEU A 100 0.96 -17.54 -9.48
CA LEU A 100 1.89 -17.39 -8.35
C LEU A 100 1.18 -17.28 -7.00
N TYR A 101 -0.16 -17.19 -6.96
CA TYR A 101 -0.97 -17.05 -5.75
C TYR A 101 -0.60 -18.05 -4.63
N PRO A 102 -0.37 -19.34 -4.87
CA PRO A 102 0.01 -20.29 -3.82
C PRO A 102 1.33 -19.94 -3.12
N PHE A 103 2.22 -19.19 -3.78
CA PHE A 103 3.49 -18.73 -3.25
C PHE A 103 3.42 -17.34 -2.62
N THR A 104 2.29 -16.64 -2.78
CA THR A 104 2.03 -15.35 -2.12
C THR A 104 1.77 -15.53 -0.62
N GLY A 105 1.98 -14.46 0.14
CA GLY A 105 1.86 -14.46 1.59
C GLY A 105 2.96 -13.61 2.19
N ALA A 106 2.71 -12.31 2.30
CA ALA A 106 3.63 -11.37 2.92
C ALA A 106 2.84 -10.43 3.81
N ASP A 107 3.23 -10.35 5.07
CA ASP A 107 2.76 -9.37 6.02
C ASP A 107 3.98 -8.61 6.52
N LEU A 108 4.19 -7.43 5.92
CA LEU A 108 5.31 -6.56 6.31
C LEU A 108 5.10 -5.92 7.68
N ALA A 109 3.86 -5.85 8.19
CA ALA A 109 3.63 -5.40 9.55
C ALA A 109 4.35 -6.35 10.51
N THR A 110 4.18 -7.66 10.28
CA THR A 110 4.78 -8.73 11.08
C THR A 110 6.15 -9.23 10.60
N LEU A 111 6.67 -8.66 9.51
CA LEU A 111 7.83 -9.14 8.76
C LEU A 111 7.74 -10.63 8.36
N TYR A 112 6.51 -11.15 8.28
CA TYR A 112 6.25 -12.50 7.84
C TYR A 112 6.30 -12.56 6.31
N LEU A 113 7.11 -13.48 5.80
CA LEU A 113 7.25 -13.76 4.37
C LEU A 113 7.18 -15.27 4.18
N LYS A 114 6.15 -15.74 3.47
CA LYS A 114 5.94 -17.16 3.16
C LYS A 114 7.06 -17.68 2.26
N ASN A 115 7.30 -17.01 1.14
CA ASN A 115 8.40 -17.31 0.23
C ASN A 115 9.26 -16.06 0.00
N ALA A 116 10.38 -15.99 0.71
CA ALA A 116 11.29 -14.85 0.66
C ALA A 116 11.91 -14.61 -0.72
N TYR A 117 12.22 -15.67 -1.45
CA TYR A 117 12.89 -15.59 -2.75
C TYR A 117 11.93 -15.07 -3.83
N LEU A 118 10.67 -15.52 -3.79
CA LEU A 118 9.65 -15.12 -4.75
C LEU A 118 8.95 -13.80 -4.38
N TYR A 119 9.10 -13.32 -3.15
CA TYR A 119 8.45 -12.10 -2.67
C TYR A 119 8.71 -10.88 -3.57
N VAL A 120 9.98 -10.56 -3.83
CA VAL A 120 10.35 -9.38 -4.63
C VAL A 120 9.87 -9.49 -6.08
N PRO A 121 10.12 -10.60 -6.82
CA PRO A 121 9.61 -10.76 -8.18
C PRO A 121 8.08 -10.66 -8.27
N ILE A 122 7.34 -11.33 -7.37
CA ILE A 122 5.88 -11.28 -7.34
C ILE A 122 5.38 -9.86 -7.09
N ALA A 123 5.95 -9.17 -6.12
CA ALA A 123 5.58 -7.79 -5.80
C ALA A 123 5.87 -6.84 -6.97
N LEU A 124 6.99 -7.00 -7.67
CA LEU A 124 7.32 -6.19 -8.85
C LEU A 124 6.34 -6.42 -10.01
N ILE A 125 5.91 -7.67 -10.26
CA ILE A 125 4.85 -7.96 -11.24
C ILE A 125 3.55 -7.24 -10.86
N GLY A 126 3.19 -7.25 -9.58
CA GLY A 126 2.00 -6.56 -9.07
C GLY A 126 2.10 -5.04 -9.23
N ILE A 127 3.22 -4.44 -8.85
CA ILE A 127 3.49 -3.00 -9.02
C ILE A 127 3.38 -2.62 -10.51
N PHE A 128 3.98 -3.42 -11.39
CA PHE A 128 3.92 -3.19 -12.83
C PHE A 128 2.50 -3.30 -13.39
N LEU A 129 1.72 -4.29 -12.94
CA LEU A 129 0.31 -4.44 -13.27
C LEU A 129 -0.52 -3.21 -12.86
N TYR A 130 -0.38 -2.75 -11.61
CA TYR A 130 -1.12 -1.58 -11.13
C TYR A 130 -0.70 -0.29 -11.82
N TRP A 131 0.59 -0.15 -12.12
CA TRP A 131 1.08 0.97 -12.91
C TRP A 131 0.46 1.00 -14.32
N GLN A 132 0.39 -0.15 -15.01
CA GLN A 132 -0.25 -0.24 -16.33
C GLN A 132 -1.76 0.03 -16.27
N LEU A 133 -2.45 -0.47 -15.24
CA LEU A 133 -3.86 -0.13 -14.99
C LEU A 133 -4.06 1.37 -14.84
N SER A 134 -3.16 2.05 -14.11
CA SER A 134 -3.23 3.51 -13.91
C SER A 134 -3.13 4.31 -15.22
N ILE A 135 -2.43 3.79 -16.24
CA ILE A 135 -2.34 4.42 -17.56
C ILE A 135 -3.65 4.29 -18.35
N LEU A 136 -4.36 3.17 -18.18
CA LEU A 136 -5.64 2.94 -18.87
C LEU A 136 -6.81 3.70 -18.23
N ILE A 137 -6.76 3.88 -16.91
CA ILE A 137 -7.76 4.62 -16.15
C ILE A 137 -7.65 6.10 -16.53
N LYS A 138 -8.68 6.62 -17.23
CA LYS A 138 -8.84 8.05 -17.48
C LYS A 138 -9.18 8.77 -16.16
N LYS A 139 -9.15 10.11 -16.20
CA LYS A 139 -9.58 11.00 -15.12
C LYS A 139 -10.90 10.49 -14.50
N ASN A 140 -10.86 10.13 -13.22
CA ASN A 140 -12.00 9.58 -12.49
C ASN A 140 -12.10 10.27 -11.13
N ARG A 141 -13.17 11.06 -10.96
CA ARG A 141 -13.35 11.89 -9.77
C ARG A 141 -13.43 11.06 -8.48
N VAL A 142 -13.99 9.86 -8.52
CA VAL A 142 -14.12 9.00 -7.33
C VAL A 142 -12.75 8.45 -6.93
N ILE A 143 -12.00 7.90 -7.88
CA ILE A 143 -10.65 7.38 -7.61
C ILE A 143 -9.72 8.49 -7.15
N GLU A 144 -9.77 9.66 -7.80
CA GLU A 144 -9.01 10.86 -7.39
C GLU A 144 -9.38 11.30 -5.98
N PHE A 145 -10.68 11.37 -5.66
CA PHE A 145 -11.15 11.74 -4.33
C PHE A 145 -10.66 10.76 -3.27
N LEU A 146 -10.76 9.44 -3.51
CA LEU A 146 -10.27 8.43 -2.58
C LEU A 146 -8.74 8.49 -2.43
N GLY A 147 -8.01 8.73 -3.53
CA GLY A 147 -6.55 8.82 -3.53
C GLY A 147 -6.03 10.03 -2.73
N VAL A 148 -6.57 11.22 -2.98
CA VAL A 148 -6.17 12.46 -2.28
C VAL A 148 -6.49 12.39 -0.78
N ASN A 149 -7.59 11.74 -0.42
CA ASN A 149 -8.02 11.61 0.98
C ASN A 149 -7.57 10.31 1.65
N SER A 150 -6.72 9.53 0.99
CA SER A 150 -6.30 8.20 1.43
C SER A 150 -5.73 8.21 2.85
N LEU A 151 -4.93 9.21 3.24
CA LEU A 151 -4.37 9.32 4.59
C LEU A 151 -5.46 9.39 5.68
N VAL A 152 -6.49 10.20 5.45
CA VAL A 152 -7.63 10.32 6.39
C VAL A 152 -8.41 9.02 6.42
N ILE A 153 -8.66 8.43 5.24
CA ILE A 153 -9.35 7.14 5.13
C ILE A 153 -8.57 6.07 5.91
N PHE A 154 -7.25 5.97 5.72
CA PHE A 154 -6.39 5.04 6.44
C PHE A 154 -6.46 5.20 7.96
N ALA A 155 -6.57 6.44 8.46
CA ALA A 155 -6.66 6.71 9.89
C ALA A 155 -7.99 6.26 10.51
N PHE A 156 -9.10 6.43 9.79
CA PHE A 156 -10.45 6.20 10.33
C PHE A 156 -11.11 4.90 9.86
N GLN A 157 -10.60 4.24 8.82
CA GLN A 157 -11.26 3.07 8.22
C GLN A 157 -11.48 1.94 9.21
N GLU A 158 -10.46 1.55 9.98
CA GLU A 158 -10.54 0.40 10.88
C GLU A 158 -11.48 0.62 12.08
N PRO A 159 -11.44 1.76 12.81
CA PRO A 159 -12.38 1.99 13.91
C PRO A 159 -13.81 2.16 13.40
N VAL A 160 -14.02 2.88 12.29
CA VAL A 160 -15.35 3.08 11.70
C VAL A 160 -15.91 1.76 11.18
N TYR A 161 -15.12 0.97 10.46
CA TYR A 161 -15.53 -0.35 9.96
C TYR A 161 -15.99 -1.27 11.10
N ARG A 162 -15.25 -1.32 12.21
CA ARG A 162 -15.63 -2.13 13.39
C ARG A 162 -16.98 -1.68 13.96
N ALA A 163 -17.21 -0.37 14.06
CA ALA A 163 -18.48 0.17 14.51
C ALA A 163 -19.63 -0.14 13.54
N ILE A 164 -19.42 0.03 12.23
CA ILE A 164 -20.42 -0.25 11.19
C ILE A 164 -20.82 -1.72 11.19
N ILE A 165 -19.86 -2.66 11.24
CA ILE A 165 -20.18 -4.09 11.30
C ILE A 165 -20.98 -4.44 12.54
N PHE A 166 -20.62 -3.87 13.69
CA PHE A 166 -21.37 -4.10 14.93
C PHE A 166 -22.82 -3.61 14.80
N ILE A 167 -23.03 -2.42 14.22
CA ILE A 167 -24.36 -1.86 13.97
C ILE A 167 -25.15 -2.74 12.99
N VAL A 168 -24.55 -3.12 11.86
CA VAL A 168 -25.20 -3.98 10.86
C VAL A 168 -25.59 -5.32 11.48
N SER A 169 -24.71 -5.95 12.25
CA SER A 169 -24.99 -7.21 12.96
C SER A 169 -26.19 -7.08 13.91
N LYS A 170 -26.28 -5.97 14.65
CA LYS A 170 -27.42 -5.72 15.54
C LYS A 170 -28.73 -5.49 14.79
N LEU A 171 -28.70 -4.84 13.63
CA LEU A 171 -29.89 -4.55 12.83
C LEU A 171 -30.40 -5.77 12.05
N THR A 172 -29.49 -6.60 11.53
CA THR A 172 -29.85 -7.76 10.71
C THR A 172 -29.97 -9.05 11.51
N HIS A 173 -29.56 -9.04 12.78
CA HIS A 173 -29.41 -10.23 13.63
C HIS A 173 -28.46 -11.29 13.06
N ILE A 174 -27.60 -10.91 12.10
CA ILE A 174 -26.58 -11.79 11.53
C ILE A 174 -25.31 -11.68 12.37
N GLU A 175 -24.65 -12.81 12.63
CA GLU A 175 -23.37 -12.82 13.34
C GLU A 175 -22.29 -12.03 12.60
N ILE A 176 -21.42 -11.38 13.37
CA ILE A 176 -20.33 -10.54 12.84
C ILE A 176 -19.42 -11.34 11.89
N GLU A 177 -19.14 -12.61 12.20
CA GLU A 177 -18.31 -13.46 11.34
C GLU A 177 -18.98 -13.76 10.00
N SER A 178 -20.29 -14.07 10.01
CA SER A 178 -21.03 -14.30 8.77
C SER A 178 -21.08 -13.06 7.88
N ILE A 179 -21.14 -11.86 8.46
CA ILE A 179 -21.04 -10.58 7.72
C ILE A 179 -19.67 -10.47 7.04
N ARG A 180 -18.58 -10.82 7.75
CA ARG A 180 -17.20 -10.73 7.22
C ARG A 180 -16.90 -11.77 6.13
N LEU A 181 -17.59 -12.91 6.16
CA LEU A 181 -17.44 -13.97 5.16
C LEU A 181 -18.33 -13.75 3.93
N SER A 182 -19.43 -13.01 4.08
CA SER A 182 -20.33 -12.70 2.98
C SER A 182 -19.76 -11.60 2.08
N PHE A 183 -19.47 -11.95 0.83
CA PHE A 183 -18.93 -11.02 -0.17
C PHE A 183 -19.81 -9.77 -0.35
N LEU A 184 -21.12 -9.95 -0.48
CA LEU A 184 -22.05 -8.84 -0.70
C LEU A 184 -22.10 -7.91 0.53
N LEU A 185 -22.19 -8.48 1.74
CA LEU A 185 -22.24 -7.69 2.98
C LEU A 185 -20.90 -6.97 3.23
N CYS A 186 -19.77 -7.55 2.84
CA CYS A 186 -18.47 -6.89 2.86
C CYS A 186 -18.41 -5.66 1.95
N ILE A 187 -18.97 -5.74 0.74
CA ILE A 187 -19.06 -4.57 -0.16
C ILE A 187 -19.92 -3.49 0.47
N VAL A 188 -21.12 -3.85 0.96
CA VAL A 188 -22.05 -2.90 1.58
C VAL A 188 -21.43 -2.23 2.80
N THR A 189 -20.85 -3.00 3.72
CA THR A 189 -20.20 -2.47 4.93
C THR A 189 -18.98 -1.60 4.61
N SER A 190 -18.22 -1.91 3.55
CA SER A 190 -17.12 -1.07 3.08
C SER A 190 -17.60 0.27 2.53
N ILE A 191 -18.67 0.27 1.72
CA ILE A 191 -19.28 1.51 1.20
C ILE A 191 -19.80 2.38 2.35
N LEU A 192 -20.54 1.79 3.30
CA LEU A 192 -21.04 2.48 4.48
C LEU A 192 -19.91 3.08 5.33
N THR A 193 -18.80 2.35 5.47
CA THR A 193 -17.60 2.83 6.17
C THR A 193 -17.04 4.08 5.50
N ILE A 194 -16.84 4.07 4.17
CA ILE A 194 -16.33 5.23 3.44
C ILE A 194 -17.29 6.42 3.54
N ILE A 195 -18.60 6.21 3.40
CA ILE A 195 -19.63 7.25 3.55
C ILE A 195 -19.54 7.91 4.93
N THR A 196 -19.39 7.10 5.98
CA THR A 196 -19.28 7.58 7.37
C THR A 196 -18.00 8.39 7.62
N ILE A 197 -16.95 8.16 6.83
CA ILE A 197 -15.67 8.90 6.90
C ILE A 197 -15.73 10.24 6.14
N LEU A 198 -16.67 10.44 5.21
CA LEU A 198 -16.77 11.68 4.42
C LEU A 198 -16.83 12.97 5.27
N PRO A 199 -17.58 13.05 6.39
CA PRO A 199 -17.56 14.22 7.26
C PRO A 199 -16.18 14.49 7.85
N ALA A 200 -15.46 13.45 8.26
CA ALA A 200 -14.09 13.57 8.77
C ALA A 200 -13.14 14.11 7.70
N ILE A 201 -13.27 13.63 6.45
CA ILE A 201 -12.53 14.16 5.29
C ILE A 201 -12.83 15.65 5.07
N HIS A 202 -14.10 16.05 5.14
CA HIS A 202 -14.48 17.45 4.97
C HIS A 202 -13.86 18.35 6.05
N ILE A 203 -13.92 17.92 7.32
CA ILE A 203 -13.33 18.64 8.45
C ILE A 203 -11.81 18.75 8.28
N TRP A 204 -11.15 17.65 7.93
CA TRP A 204 -9.70 17.62 7.72
C TRP A 204 -9.25 18.61 6.64
N ASN A 205 -9.87 18.54 5.45
CA ASN A 205 -9.48 19.37 4.32
C ASN A 205 -9.80 20.86 4.52
N LYS A 206 -10.96 21.17 5.12
CA LYS A 206 -11.42 22.55 5.23
C LYS A 206 -10.89 23.29 6.46
N LYS A 207 -10.68 22.58 7.58
CA LYS A 207 -10.29 23.21 8.85
C LYS A 207 -8.85 22.92 9.25
N ILE A 208 -8.40 21.67 9.17
CA ILE A 208 -7.11 21.24 9.76
C ILE A 208 -5.95 21.50 8.80
N MET A 209 -6.05 21.03 7.55
CA MET A 209 -5.00 21.16 6.54
C MET A 209 -4.54 22.61 6.31
N PRO A 210 -5.43 23.63 6.23
CA PRO A 210 -5.01 25.02 6.06
C PRO A 210 -4.24 25.59 7.26
N ILE A 211 -4.47 25.06 8.47
CA ILE A 211 -3.75 25.47 9.68
C ILE A 211 -2.34 24.86 9.66
N ILE A 212 -2.23 23.55 9.38
CA ILE A 212 -0.93 22.87 9.32
C ILE A 212 -0.02 23.49 8.27
N LYS A 213 -0.55 23.87 7.10
CA LYS A 213 0.24 24.53 6.04
C LYS A 213 0.77 25.93 6.39
N LYS A 214 0.30 26.54 7.49
CA LYS A 214 0.77 27.85 7.97
C LYS A 214 1.87 27.74 9.02
N ILE A 215 2.12 26.54 9.55
CA ILE A 215 3.18 26.22 10.51
C ILE A 215 4.41 25.78 9.72
#